data_AF-A0AA37HSC2-F1
#
_entry.id   AF-A0AA37HSC2-F1
#
_cell.length_a   1.000
_cell.length_b   1.000
_cell.length_c   1.000
_cell.angle_alpha   90.00
_cell.angle_beta   90.00
_cell.angle_gamma   90.00
#
_symmetry.space_group_name_H-M   'P 1'
#
loop_
_entity.id
_entity.type
_entity.pdbx_description
1 polymer ?
#
loop_
_entity_poly.entity_id
_entity_poly.type
_entity_poly.pdbx_seq_one_letter_code
_entity_poly.pdbx_strand_id
1 'polypeptide(L)' 'MVDGKATGKERLLLSDDQHVRDVKQAPDGALWALTDDADGRLIRMAPGG' A
#
# COMPACT_ATOMS: atom_id res chain seq x y z
N MET A 1 -4.01 -23.00 8.08
CA MET A 1 -3.85 -21.59 8.45
C MET A 1 -2.41 -21.25 8.12
N VAL A 2 -2.19 -20.45 7.07
CA VAL A 2 -0.85 -19.91 6.82
C VAL A 2 -0.55 -18.98 7.99
N ASP A 3 0.46 -19.34 8.81
CA ASP A 3 1.02 -18.44 9.80
C ASP A 3 1.23 -17.09 9.13
N GLY A 4 0.64 -16.02 9.66
CA GLY A 4 0.60 -14.67 9.07
C GLY A 4 1.96 -13.97 9.01
N LYS A 5 3.00 -14.70 8.61
CA LYS A 5 4.34 -14.21 8.37
C LYS A 5 4.36 -13.43 7.07
N ALA A 6 4.84 -12.19 7.14
CA ALA A 6 5.17 -11.40 5.98
C ALA A 6 6.18 -12.17 5.11
N THR A 7 5.79 -12.45 3.86
CA THR A 7 6.60 -13.18 2.88
C THR A 7 7.49 -12.26 2.06
N GLY A 8 7.28 -10.95 2.13
CA GLY A 8 8.04 -9.93 1.43
C GLY A 8 7.96 -8.57 2.12
N LYS A 9 8.95 -7.71 1.86
CA LYS A 9 8.97 -6.32 2.28
C LYS A 9 9.42 -5.47 1.10
N GLU A 10 8.60 -4.51 0.70
CA GLU A 10 8.97 -3.50 -0.27
C GLU A 10 8.87 -2.13 0.39
N ARG A 11 9.88 -1.29 0.18
CA ARG A 11 9.86 0.10 0.65
C ARG A 11 9.43 0.97 -0.51
N LEU A 12 8.21 1.47 -0.43
CA LEU A 12 7.77 2.54 -1.31
C LEU A 12 8.56 3.80 -0.96
N LEU A 13 9.18 4.41 -1.96
CA LEU A 13 9.79 5.74 -1.85
C LEU A 13 8.66 6.78 -1.85
N LEU A 14 7.90 6.79 -0.77
CA LEU A 14 7.02 7.91 -0.43
C LEU A 14 7.92 9.04 0.09
N SER A 15 7.70 10.28 -0.34
CA SER A 15 8.35 11.44 0.26
C SER A 15 8.06 11.50 1.76
N ASP A 16 8.95 12.11 2.55
CA ASP A 16 8.90 12.13 4.03
C ASP A 16 7.60 12.70 4.65
N ASP A 17 6.75 13.33 3.83
CA ASP A 17 5.48 13.97 4.16
C ASP A 17 4.23 13.17 3.75
N GLN A 18 4.37 12.04 3.05
CA GLN A 18 3.21 11.26 2.61
C GLN A 18 2.79 10.22 3.66
N HIS A 19 1.79 10.56 4.47
CA HIS A 19 1.17 9.59 5.36
C HIS A 19 0.05 8.82 4.64
N VAL A 20 -0.01 7.51 4.89
CA VAL A 20 -1.08 6.64 4.40
C VAL A 20 -2.23 6.68 5.39
N ARG A 21 -3.40 7.12 4.92
CA ARG A 21 -4.63 7.24 5.73
C ARG A 21 -5.44 5.97 5.76
N ASP A 22 -5.59 5.33 4.60
CA ASP A 22 -6.38 4.11 4.46
C ASP A 22 -5.74 3.18 3.43
N VAL A 23 -5.94 1.88 3.62
CA VAL A 23 -5.46 0.81 2.73
C VAL A 23 -6.57 -0.19 2.51
N LYS A 24 -6.88 -0.49 1.24
CA LYS A 24 -7.84 -1.54 0.86
C LYS A 24 -7.23 -2.51 -0.13
N GLN A 25 -7.47 -3.80 0.10
CA GLN A 25 -7.12 -4.85 -0.85
C GLN A 25 -8.27 -5.06 -1.85
N ALA A 26 -7.93 -5.07 -3.13
CA ALA A 26 -8.84 -5.43 -4.20
C ALA A 26 -8.93 -6.96 -4.37
N PRO A 27 -10.00 -7.47 -5.01
CA PRO A 27 -10.16 -8.91 -5.21
C PRO A 27 -9.04 -9.58 -6.01
N ASP A 28 -8.32 -8.81 -6.82
CA ASP A 28 -7.15 -9.25 -7.59
C ASP A 28 -5.85 -9.29 -6.76
N GLY A 29 -5.92 -8.98 -5.47
CA GLY A 29 -4.78 -8.93 -4.56
C GLY A 29 -4.03 -7.59 -4.56
N ALA A 30 -4.36 -6.65 -5.45
CA ALA A 30 -3.74 -5.33 -5.47
C ALA A 30 -4.09 -4.53 -4.21
N LEU A 31 -3.17 -3.68 -3.75
CA LEU A 31 -3.39 -2.77 -2.65
C LEU A 31 -3.64 -1.35 -3.17
N TRP A 32 -4.66 -0.71 -2.63
CA TRP A 32 -4.99 0.68 -2.84
C TRP A 32 -4.70 1.47 -1.58
N ALA A 33 -3.91 2.53 -1.68
CA ALA A 33 -3.56 3.39 -0.56
C ALA A 33 -4.00 4.84 -0.85
N LEU A 34 -4.62 5.47 0.15
CA LEU A 34 -4.99 6.89 0.12
C LEU A 34 -4.01 7.67 1.00
N THR A 35 -3.46 8.77 0.48
CA THR A 35 -2.62 9.69 1.26
C THR A 35 -3.42 10.89 1.76
N ASP A 36 -3.00 11.49 2.87
CA ASP A 36 -3.63 12.66 3.52
C ASP A 36 -2.94 14.00 3.22
N ASP A 37 -1.98 14.01 2.28
CA ASP A 37 -1.34 15.21 1.77
C ASP A 37 -2.36 16.22 1.19
N ALA A 38 -1.97 17.49 1.10
CA ALA A 38 -2.83 18.55 0.54
C ALA A 38 -3.32 18.21 -0.88
N ASP A 39 -2.46 17.58 -1.68
CA ASP A 39 -2.80 16.99 -2.98
C ASP A 39 -2.90 15.46 -2.86
N GLY A 40 -3.78 15.00 -1.97
CA GLY A 40 -3.98 13.58 -1.65
C GLY A 40 -3.97 12.67 -2.87
N ARG A 41 -3.28 11.53 -2.76
CA ARG A 41 -3.01 10.62 -3.87
C ARG A 41 -3.70 9.28 -3.64
N LEU A 42 -4.16 8.70 -4.74
CA LEU A 42 -4.59 7.31 -4.78
C LEU A 42 -3.51 6.47 -5.46
N ILE A 43 -2.87 5.60 -4.69
CA ILE A 43 -1.77 4.74 -5.16
C ILE A 43 -2.30 3.33 -5.30
N ARG A 44 -2.07 2.70 -6.45
CA ARG A 44 -2.37 1.28 -6.68
C ARG A 44 -1.07 0.49 -6.82
N MET A 45 -0.94 -0.58 -6.05
CA MET A 45 0.20 -1.47 -6.06
C MET A 45 -0.26 -2.88 -6.43
N ALA A 46 0.36 -3.46 -7.45
CA ALA A 46 0.14 -4.86 -7.79
C ALA A 46 1.04 -5.74 -6.91
N PRO A 47 0.62 -6.99 -6.59
CA PRO A 47 1.50 -7.95 -5.95
C PRO A 47 2.77 -8.14 -6.78
N GLY A 48 3.94 -8.03 -6.15
CA GLY A 48 5.18 -8.54 -6.72
C GLY A 48 5.10 -10.07 -6.76
N GLY A 49 5.40 -10.66 -7.92
CA GLY A 49 5.45 -12.12 -8.11
C GLY A 49 6.53 -12.80 -7.28
#